data_AF-A0A351SHJ2-F1
#
_entry.id   AF-A0A351SHJ2-F1
#
_cell.length_a   1.000
_cell.length_b   1.000
_cell.length_c   1.000
_cell.angle_alpha   90.00
_cell.angle_beta   90.00
_cell.angle_gamma   90.00
#
_symmetry.space_group_name_H-M   'P 1'
#
loop_
_entity.id
_entity.type
_entity.pdbx_description
1 polymer ?
#
loop_
_entity_poly.entity_id
_entity_poly.type
_entity_poly.pdbx_seq_one_letter_code
_entity_poly.pdbx_strand_id
1 'polypeptide(L)'
;RVIDIIKEFEQYHARVDVYDPWVNPEEAEEEYQINVIPHVDKHAYDAIVLAVGHKEFCDLGETGIRDLGRENHILFDVKGLLPRSAVDGRL
;
A
#
# COMPACT_ATOMS: atom_id res chain seq x y z
N ARG A 1 -10.33 -8.61 -3.39
CA ARG A 1 -9.90 -8.55 -1.97
C ARG A 1 -8.43 -8.10 -1.95
N VAL A 2 -7.89 -7.56 -0.86
CA VAL A 2 -6.47 -7.07 -0.85
C VAL A 2 -5.50 -8.21 -1.16
N ILE A 3 -5.78 -9.41 -0.63
CA ILE A 3 -5.01 -10.63 -0.87
C ILE A 3 -4.86 -10.96 -2.36
N ASP A 4 -5.91 -10.73 -3.16
CA ASP A 4 -5.87 -11.03 -4.59
C ASP A 4 -4.89 -10.09 -5.32
N ILE A 5 -4.82 -8.83 -4.88
CA ILE A 5 -3.89 -7.83 -5.41
C ILE A 5 -2.44 -8.24 -5.11
N ILE A 6 -2.17 -8.64 -3.86
CA ILE A 6 -0.84 -9.09 -3.43
C ILE A 6 -0.38 -10.28 -4.27
N LYS A 7 -1.22 -11.32 -4.37
CA LYS A 7 -0.91 -12.54 -5.13
C LYS A 7 -0.63 -12.27 -6.61
N GLU A 8 -1.39 -11.37 -7.23
CA GLU A 8 -1.18 -11.00 -8.63
C GLU A 8 0.20 -10.33 -8.82
N PHE A 9 0.58 -9.40 -7.94
CA PHE A 9 1.90 -8.76 -7.99
C PHE A 9 3.05 -9.76 -7.77
N GLU A 10 2.91 -10.66 -6.81
CA GLU A 10 3.90 -11.72 -6.55
C GLU A 10 4.04 -12.67 -7.74
N GLN A 11 2.94 -12.97 -8.46
CA GLN A 11 2.99 -13.76 -9.70
C GLN A 11 3.79 -13.09 -10.81
N TYR A 12 3.81 -11.76 -10.86
CA TYR A 12 4.70 -11.00 -11.74
C TYR A 12 6.11 -10.80 -11.17
N HIS A 13 6.48 -11.52 -10.11
CA HIS A 13 7.77 -11.45 -9.43
C HIS A 13 8.07 -10.09 -8.78
N ALA A 14 7.04 -9.30 -8.46
CA ALA A 14 7.23 -8.11 -7.66
C ALA A 14 7.52 -8.48 -6.20
N ARG A 15 8.36 -7.67 -5.55
CA ARG A 15 8.51 -7.72 -4.09
C ARG A 15 7.41 -6.86 -3.47
N VAL A 16 6.54 -7.48 -2.68
CA VAL A 16 5.39 -6.82 -2.06
C VAL A 16 5.62 -6.73 -0.56
N ASP A 17 5.67 -5.52 -0.04
CA ASP A 17 5.59 -5.28 1.40
C ASP A 17 4.16 -4.85 1.73
N VAL A 18 3.58 -5.41 2.79
CA VAL A 18 2.22 -5.08 3.24
C VAL A 18 2.30 -4.33 4.56
N TYR A 19 1.74 -3.13 4.59
CA TYR A 19 1.64 -2.33 5.81
C TYR A 19 0.16 -2.04 6.12
N ASP A 20 -0.28 -2.42 7.31
CA ASP A 20 -1.58 -2.06 7.85
C ASP A 20 -1.46 -1.88 9.38
N PRO A 21 -1.70 -0.67 9.91
CA PRO A 21 -1.55 -0.40 11.35
C PRO A 21 -2.60 -1.10 12.23
N TRP A 22 -3.68 -1.62 11.64
CA TRP A 22 -4.82 -2.20 12.38
C TRP A 22 -4.80 -3.73 12.40
N VAL A 23 -4.01 -4.34 11.52
CA VAL A 23 -3.93 -5.79 11.39
C VAL A 23 -2.93 -6.35 12.40
N ASN A 24 -3.31 -7.44 13.07
CA ASN A 24 -2.38 -8.24 13.84
C ASN A 24 -1.48 -9.04 12.87
N PRO A 25 -0.14 -8.83 12.89
CA PRO A 25 0.77 -9.53 11.98
C PRO A 25 0.74 -11.04 12.13
N GLU A 26 0.57 -11.56 13.35
CA GLU A 26 0.53 -13.01 13.60
C GLU A 26 -0.71 -13.64 12.96
N GLU A 27 -1.88 -13.03 13.16
CA GLU A 27 -3.14 -13.49 12.55
C GLU A 27 -3.10 -13.38 11.01
N ALA A 28 -2.50 -12.32 10.47
CA ALA A 28 -2.36 -12.13 9.03
C ALA A 28 -1.48 -13.22 8.38
N GLU A 29 -0.39 -13.58 9.03
CA GLU A 29 0.49 -14.66 8.59
C GLU A 29 -0.23 -16.02 8.71
N GLU A 30 -0.84 -16.32 9.85
CA GLU A 30 -1.52 -17.61 10.08
C GLU A 30 -2.71 -17.84 9.13
N GLU A 31 -3.57 -16.83 8.93
CA GLU A 31 -4.78 -16.98 8.11
C GLU A 31 -4.54 -16.79 6.61
N TYR A 32 -3.64 -15.86 6.25
CA TYR A 32 -3.50 -15.41 4.87
C TYR A 32 -2.09 -15.59 4.29
N GLN A 33 -1.11 -16.02 5.11
CA GLN A 33 0.30 -16.13 4.74
C GLN A 33 0.85 -14.80 4.22
N ILE A 34 0.44 -13.71 4.89
CA ILE A 34 0.87 -12.35 4.56
C ILE A 34 1.70 -11.80 5.72
N ASN A 35 2.95 -11.50 5.42
CA ASN A 35 3.82 -10.83 6.35
C ASN A 35 3.55 -9.32 6.34
N VAL A 36 3.04 -8.79 7.46
CA VAL A 36 2.78 -7.36 7.64
C VAL A 36 4.01 -6.69 8.25
N ILE A 37 4.60 -5.75 7.51
CA ILE A 37 5.75 -4.97 7.97
C ILE A 37 5.33 -3.96 9.05
N PRO A 38 6.17 -3.71 10.07
CA PRO A 38 5.82 -2.78 11.16
C PRO A 38 6.04 -1.31 10.82
N HIS A 39 6.83 -1.00 9.78
CA HIS A 39 7.09 0.36 9.31
C HIS A 39 7.36 0.35 7.80
N VAL A 40 6.98 1.44 7.14
CA VAL A 40 7.28 1.71 5.73
C VAL A 40 8.45 2.65 5.61
N ASP A 41 9.42 2.27 4.77
CA ASP A 41 10.57 3.12 4.49
C ASP A 41 10.21 4.23 3.50
N LYS A 42 10.79 5.40 3.71
CA LYS A 42 10.67 6.52 2.78
C LYS A 42 11.55 6.28 1.55
N HIS A 43 11.10 6.78 0.41
CA HIS A 43 11.82 6.68 -0.86
C HIS A 43 12.22 5.24 -1.25
N ALA A 44 11.40 4.25 -0.89
CA ALA A 44 11.73 2.84 -1.03
C ALA A 44 10.97 2.16 -2.17
N TYR A 45 9.79 2.67 -2.53
CA TYR A 45 8.83 1.95 -3.38
C TYR A 45 8.75 2.49 -4.82
N ASP A 46 8.71 1.58 -5.79
CA ASP A 46 8.46 1.90 -7.20
C ASP A 46 6.95 2.01 -7.50
N ALA A 47 6.10 1.39 -6.68
CA ALA A 47 4.65 1.50 -6.75
C ALA A 47 4.03 1.42 -5.35
N ILE A 48 2.97 2.20 -5.14
CA ILE A 48 2.23 2.28 -3.89
C ILE A 48 0.74 2.09 -4.22
N VAL A 49 0.09 1.17 -3.52
CA VAL A 49 -1.34 0.87 -3.71
C VAL A 49 -2.09 1.09 -2.40
N LEU A 50 -2.99 2.08 -2.39
CA LEU A 50 -3.90 2.30 -1.26
C LEU A 50 -5.09 1.35 -1.38
N ALA A 51 -4.97 0.17 -0.76
CA ALA A 51 -5.93 -0.91 -0.89
C ALA A 51 -7.05 -0.89 0.16
N VAL A 52 -6.89 -0.12 1.24
CA VAL A 52 -7.82 0.02 2.37
C VAL A 52 -8.03 1.49 2.72
N GLY A 53 -9.15 1.79 3.39
CA GLY A 53 -9.63 3.15 3.62
C GLY A 53 -9.35 3.71 5.02
N HIS A 54 -8.22 3.35 5.62
CA HIS A 54 -7.91 3.73 7.00
C HIS A 54 -7.65 5.22 7.12
N LYS A 55 -8.07 5.81 8.25
CA LYS A 55 -7.95 7.25 8.49
C LYS A 55 -6.50 7.69 8.55
N GLU A 56 -5.60 6.84 9.03
CA GLU A 56 -4.16 7.05 9.09
C GLU A 56 -3.57 7.41 7.72
N PHE A 57 -4.04 6.76 6.65
CA PHE A 57 -3.58 7.04 5.29
C PHE A 57 -4.18 8.34 4.74
N CYS A 58 -5.42 8.66 5.10
CA CYS A 58 -6.01 9.97 4.80
C CYS A 58 -5.26 11.10 5.51
N ASP A 59 -4.91 10.90 6.77
CA ASP A 59 -4.22 11.89 7.60
C ASP A 59 -2.76 12.08 7.16
N LEU A 60 -2.11 11.03 6.64
CA LEU A 60 -0.79 11.12 6.00
C LEU A 60 -0.84 11.97 4.71
N GLY A 61 -1.97 11.89 4.00
CA GLY A 61 -2.27 12.70 2.82
C GLY A 61 -1.36 12.42 1.62
N GLU A 62 -1.57 13.21 0.56
CA GLU A 62 -0.82 13.06 -0.71
C GLU A 62 0.69 13.11 -0.50
N THR A 63 1.19 14.16 0.16
CA THR A 63 2.63 14.37 0.33
C THR A 63 3.26 13.22 1.10
N GLY A 64 2.66 12.79 2.21
CA GLY A 64 3.24 11.75 3.04
C GLY A 64 3.21 10.38 2.37
N ILE A 65 2.17 10.06 1.61
CA ILE A 65 2.11 8.81 0.84
C ILE A 65 3.12 8.85 -0.31
N ARG A 66 3.23 9.96 -1.06
CA ARG A 66 4.21 10.07 -2.15
C ARG A 66 5.66 10.06 -1.66
N ASP A 67 5.91 10.48 -0.42
CA ASP A 67 7.24 10.43 0.21
C ASP A 67 7.75 8.99 0.43
N LEU A 68 6.87 7.99 0.43
CA LEU A 68 7.24 6.58 0.47
C LEU A 68 7.85 6.11 -0.86
N GLY A 69 7.50 6.79 -1.95
CA GLY A 69 7.93 6.44 -3.30
C GLY A 69 9.33 6.95 -3.63
N ARG A 70 10.05 6.20 -4.45
CA ARG A 70 11.29 6.67 -5.09
C ARG A 70 11.00 7.84 -6.04
N GLU A 71 12.05 8.44 -6.62
CA GLU A 71 11.90 9.55 -7.56
C GLU A 71 10.88 9.27 -8.69
N ASN A 72 10.92 8.06 -9.26
CA ASN A 72 9.93 7.59 -10.22
C ASN A 72 9.11 6.47 -9.57
N HIS A 73 7.86 6.77 -9.20
CA HIS A 73 6.94 5.81 -8.64
C HIS A 73 5.51 6.04 -9.13
N ILE A 74 4.67 5.01 -8.98
CA ILE A 74 3.23 5.07 -9.25
C ILE A 74 2.45 5.03 -7.94
N LEU A 75 1.48 5.92 -7.77
CA LEU A 75 0.50 5.88 -6.69
C LEU A 75 -0.89 5.55 -7.23
N PHE A 76 -1.41 4.38 -6.83
CA PHE A 76 -2.74 3.91 -7.21
C PHE A 76 -3.67 3.87 -5.99
N ASP A 77 -4.79 4.58 -6.06
CA ASP A 77 -5.75 4.66 -4.97
C ASP A 77 -7.03 3.89 -5.28
N VAL A 78 -7.14 2.68 -4.72
CA VAL A 78 -8.30 1.80 -4.91
C VAL A 78 -9.52 2.32 -4.14
N LYS A 79 -9.31 3.08 -3.06
CA LYS A 79 -10.38 3.49 -2.13
C LYS A 79 -10.79 4.95 -2.29
N GLY A 80 -10.07 5.73 -3.08
CA GLY A 80 -10.37 7.12 -3.36
C GLY A 80 -10.20 8.03 -2.15
N LEU A 81 -9.21 7.75 -1.29
CA LEU A 81 -8.87 8.55 -0.12
C LEU A 81 -8.27 9.90 -0.48
N LEU A 82 -7.51 9.96 -1.57
CA LEU A 82 -6.77 11.16 -1.97
C LEU A 82 -7.52 11.94 -3.07
N PRO A 83 -7.22 13.25 -3.21
CA PRO A 83 -7.69 14.05 -4.34
C PRO A 83 -7.34 13.41 -5.68
N ARG A 84 -8.18 13.55 -6.70
CA ARG A 84 -7.94 12.92 -8.00
C ARG A 84 -6.63 13.39 -8.67
N SER A 85 -6.22 14.63 -8.43
CA SER A 85 -4.96 15.18 -8.93
C SER A 85 -3.71 14.61 -8.24
N ALA A 86 -3.89 13.96 -7.10
CA ALA A 86 -2.81 13.47 -6.25
C ALA A 86 -2.33 12.06 -6.61
N VAL A 87 -3.04 11.35 -7.48
CA VAL A 87 -2.82 9.92 -7.76
C VAL A 87 -2.70 9.65 -9.26
N ASP A 88 -1.93 8.64 -9.61
CA ASP A 88 -1.67 8.26 -11.01
C ASP A 88 -2.78 7.36 -11.57
N GLY A 89 -3.47 6.64 -10.68
CA GLY A 89 -4.64 5.84 -11.02
C GLY A 89 -5.58 5.66 -9.83
N ARG A 90 -6.85 5.38 -10.11
CA ARG A 90 -7.87 5.10 -9.09
C ARG A 90 -9.04 4.29 -9.65
N LEU A 91 -9.83 3.72 -8.74
CA LEU A 91 -11.15 3.14 -9.02
C LEU A 91 -12.30 4.04 -8.56
#